data_AF-A0A6N7DBJ7-F1
#
_entry.id   AF-A0A6N7DBJ7-F1
#
_cell.length_a   1.000
_cell.length_b   1.000
_cell.length_c   1.000
_cell.angle_alpha   90.00
_cell.angle_beta   90.00
_cell.angle_gamma   90.00
#
_symmetry.space_group_name_H-M   'P 1'
#
loop_
_entity.id
_entity.type
_entity.pdbx_description
1 polymer ?
#
loop_
_entity_poly.entity_id
_entity_poly.type
_entity_poly.pdbx_seq_one_letter_code
_entity_poly.pdbx_strand_id
1 'polypeptide(L)'
;MPNLSIKDVPEDWAEALRRRAARNHRSLQGELMAIVEQAVRQQDAAVPGAEAGVEAQQHQQRQLGRPRIVGYDARGWPIVRQGWKTVEEVIASLREKYPDPIPNQLSSIDIIRQDRDSR
;
A
#
# COMPACT_ATOMS: atom_id res chain seq x y z
N MET A 1 -23.88 15.90 9.53
CA MET A 1 -23.41 14.61 9.00
C MET A 1 -24.10 14.38 7.66
N PRO A 2 -23.37 14.30 6.53
CA PRO A 2 -24.00 14.03 5.24
C PRO A 2 -24.55 12.59 5.21
N ASN A 3 -25.80 12.42 4.75
CA ASN A 3 -26.45 11.12 4.61
C ASN A 3 -26.76 10.88 3.12
N LEU A 4 -26.44 9.69 2.61
CA LEU A 4 -26.72 9.28 1.23
C LEU A 4 -27.78 8.18 1.26
N SER A 5 -28.92 8.43 0.63
CA SER A 5 -29.98 7.44 0.45
C SER A 5 -30.15 7.18 -1.04
N ILE A 6 -30.11 5.90 -1.43
CA ILE A 6 -30.34 5.44 -2.80
C ILE A 6 -31.73 4.82 -2.84
N LYS A 7 -32.60 5.35 -3.70
CA LYS A 7 -33.95 4.80 -3.94
C LYS A 7 -33.94 3.90 -5.17
N ASP A 8 -34.93 3.01 -5.23
CA ASP A 8 -35.20 2.16 -6.39
C ASP A 8 -34.02 1.26 -6.80
N VAL A 9 -33.32 0.71 -5.81
CA VAL A 9 -32.26 -0.28 -6.05
C VAL A 9 -32.88 -1.60 -6.49
N PRO A 10 -32.53 -2.14 -7.69
CA PRO A 10 -32.98 -3.47 -8.10
C PRO A 10 -32.59 -4.55 -7.10
N GLU A 11 -33.47 -5.50 -6.81
CA GLU A 11 -33.21 -6.53 -5.79
C GLU A 11 -31.96 -7.35 -6.12
N ASP A 12 -31.72 -7.66 -7.39
CA ASP A 12 -30.53 -8.38 -7.85
C ASP A 12 -29.23 -7.67 -7.44
N TRP A 13 -29.24 -6.34 -7.48
CA TRP A 13 -28.09 -5.52 -7.07
C TRP A 13 -27.93 -5.51 -5.56
N ALA A 14 -29.04 -5.40 -4.83
CA ALA A 14 -29.03 -5.44 -3.37
C ALA A 14 -28.49 -6.78 -2.87
N GLU A 15 -28.90 -7.90 -3.46
CA GLU A 15 -28.36 -9.22 -3.17
C GLU A 15 -26.88 -9.35 -3.52
N ALA A 16 -26.47 -8.89 -4.70
CA ALA A 16 -25.06 -8.94 -5.11
C ALA A 16 -24.17 -8.15 -4.13
N LEU A 17 -24.64 -6.99 -3.66
CA LEU A 17 -23.97 -6.19 -2.63
C LEU A 17 -23.93 -6.90 -1.27
N ARG A 18 -25.03 -7.51 -0.82
CA ARG A 18 -25.03 -8.32 0.43
C ARG A 18 -24.05 -9.49 0.35
N ARG A 19 -24.04 -10.24 -0.76
CA ARG A 19 -23.08 -11.35 -0.99
C ARG A 19 -21.64 -10.86 -1.00
N ARG A 20 -21.38 -9.71 -1.61
CA ARG A 20 -20.04 -9.09 -1.63
C ARG A 20 -19.61 -8.65 -0.24
N ALA A 21 -20.50 -7.98 0.52
CA ALA A 21 -20.24 -7.57 1.90
C ALA A 21 -19.93 -8.76 2.81
N ALA A 22 -20.70 -9.87 2.69
CA ALA A 22 -20.46 -11.10 3.43
C ALA A 22 -19.08 -11.71 3.14
N ARG A 23 -18.67 -11.73 1.86
CA ARG A 23 -17.33 -12.20 1.44
C ARG A 23 -16.20 -11.33 1.98
N ASN A 24 -16.41 -10.01 2.05
CA ASN A 24 -15.44 -9.07 2.57
C ASN A 24 -15.50 -8.91 4.10
N HIS A 25 -16.37 -9.66 4.77
CA HIS A 25 -16.64 -9.55 6.22
C HIS A 25 -16.97 -8.12 6.66
N ARG A 26 -17.76 -7.40 5.86
CA ARG A 26 -18.18 -6.02 6.10
C ARG A 26 -19.70 -5.91 6.22
N SER A 27 -20.17 -4.87 6.90
CA SER A 27 -21.59 -4.48 6.84
C SER A 27 -21.93 -3.96 5.44
N LEU A 28 -23.22 -4.01 5.06
CA LEU A 28 -23.67 -3.49 3.77
C LEU A 28 -23.31 -2.01 3.59
N GLN A 29 -23.49 -1.21 4.64
CA GLN A 29 -23.10 0.20 4.64
C GLN A 29 -21.58 0.37 4.47
N GLY A 30 -20.77 -0.47 5.12
CA GLY A 30 -19.31 -0.46 4.98
C GLY A 30 -18.85 -0.84 3.56
N GLU A 31 -19.53 -1.79 2.93
CA GLU A 31 -19.26 -2.15 1.53
C GLU A 31 -19.61 -1.01 0.58
N LEU A 32 -20.75 -0.34 0.78
CA LEU A 32 -21.12 0.85 0.01
C LEU A 32 -20.09 1.97 0.15
N MET A 33 -19.63 2.25 1.36
CA MET A 33 -18.57 3.24 1.61
C MET A 33 -17.27 2.89 0.89
N ALA A 34 -16.86 1.62 0.89
CA ALA A 34 -15.65 1.18 0.20
C ALA A 34 -15.76 1.33 -1.32
N ILE A 35 -16.93 1.05 -1.90
CA ILE A 35 -17.18 1.22 -3.34
C ILE A 35 -17.14 2.71 -3.71
N VAL A 36 -17.77 3.56 -2.90
CA VAL A 36 -17.77 5.02 -3.13
C VAL A 36 -16.34 5.58 -3.03
N GLU A 37 -15.56 5.17 -2.01
CA GLU A 37 -14.16 5.59 -1.88
C GLU A 37 -13.33 5.20 -3.12
N GLN A 38 -13.49 3.96 -3.61
CA GLN A 38 -12.80 3.49 -4.81
C GLN A 38 -13.18 4.30 -6.05
N ALA A 39 -14.47 4.59 -6.24
CA ALA A 39 -14.94 5.36 -7.39
C ALA A 39 -14.38 6.80 -7.38
N VAL A 40 -14.35 7.47 -6.23
CA VAL A 40 -13.76 8.80 -6.08
C VAL A 40 -12.28 8.78 -6.42
N ARG A 41 -11.52 7.82 -5.89
CA ARG A 41 -10.08 7.68 -6.22
C ARG A 41 -9.83 7.39 -7.69
N GLN A 42 -10.69 6.60 -8.35
CA GLN A 42 -10.57 6.34 -9.78
C GLN A 42 -10.85 7.59 -10.62
N GLN A 43 -11.80 8.43 -10.22
CA GLN A 43 -12.09 9.69 -10.91
C GLN A 43 -10.92 10.68 -10.79
N ASP A 44 -10.30 10.78 -9.61
CA ASP A 44 -9.10 11.61 -9.42
C ASP A 44 -7.91 11.11 -10.27
N ALA A 45 -7.81 9.79 -10.48
CA ALA A 45 -6.78 9.20 -11.32
C ALA A 45 -7.09 9.28 -12.83
N ALA A 46 -8.36 9.44 -13.22
CA ALA A 46 -8.83 9.46 -14.60
C ALA A 46 -8.74 10.84 -15.27
N VAL A 47 -8.08 11.82 -14.64
CA VAL A 47 -7.64 13.05 -15.30
C VAL A 47 -6.17 12.96 -15.71
N PRO A 48 -5.81 12.32 -16.83
CA PRO A 48 -4.59 12.64 -17.54
C PRO A 48 -4.92 13.51 -18.75
N GLY A 49 -4.32 14.71 -18.79
CA GLY A 49 -4.15 15.46 -20.03
C GLY A 49 -3.54 14.54 -21.09
N ALA A 50 -4.21 14.47 -22.24
CA ALA A 50 -4.07 13.43 -23.26
C ALA A 50 -2.75 13.47 -24.07
N GLU A 51 -1.68 14.10 -23.57
CA GLU A 51 -0.50 14.42 -24.40
C GLU A 51 0.84 13.95 -23.78
N ALA A 52 0.85 13.42 -22.55
CA ALA A 52 2.08 13.06 -21.83
C ALA A 52 2.38 11.55 -21.76
N GLY A 53 1.78 10.74 -22.65
CA GLY A 53 1.76 9.27 -22.53
C GLY A 53 3.13 8.57 -22.55
N VAL A 54 4.16 9.20 -23.14
CA VAL A 54 5.48 8.56 -23.32
C VAL A 54 6.51 9.05 -22.28
N GLU A 55 6.38 10.29 -21.80
CA GLU A 55 7.29 10.86 -20.79
C GLU A 55 6.81 10.61 -19.35
N ALA A 56 5.50 10.51 -19.13
CA ALA A 56 4.92 10.29 -17.81
C ALA A 56 5.20 8.87 -17.27
N GLN A 57 5.29 7.85 -18.12
CA GLN A 57 5.65 6.50 -17.68
C GLN A 57 7.07 6.45 -17.08
N GLN A 58 8.02 7.15 -17.70
CA GLN A 58 9.41 7.24 -17.21
C GLN A 58 9.56 8.17 -16.00
N HIS A 59 8.74 9.22 -15.88
CA HIS A 59 8.73 10.10 -14.71
C HIS A 59 7.98 9.50 -13.53
N GLN A 60 6.91 8.75 -13.75
CA GLN A 60 6.15 8.07 -12.70
C GLN A 60 6.98 6.93 -12.07
N GLN A 61 7.73 6.19 -12.89
CA GLN A 61 8.69 5.19 -12.40
C GLN A 61 9.86 5.82 -11.62
N ARG A 62 10.27 7.06 -11.96
CA ARG A 62 11.28 7.83 -11.20
C ARG A 62 10.73 8.54 -9.96
N GLN A 63 9.43 8.83 -9.90
CA GLN A 63 8.77 9.49 -8.76
C GLN A 63 8.45 8.52 -7.61
N LEU A 64 8.30 7.22 -7.89
CA LEU A 64 8.07 6.15 -6.90
C LEU A 64 9.22 5.96 -5.89
N GLY A 65 10.40 6.54 -6.14
CA GLY A 65 11.56 6.46 -5.26
C GLY A 65 11.82 7.67 -4.37
N ARG A 66 11.00 8.74 -4.43
CA ARG A 66 11.30 9.96 -3.67
C ARG A 66 10.72 9.92 -2.25
N PRO A 67 11.57 10.04 -1.21
CA PRO A 67 11.15 10.23 0.18
C PRO A 67 10.10 11.35 0.30
N ARG A 68 8.85 11.06 0.70
CA ARG A 68 7.91 12.12 1.08
C ARG A 68 8.12 12.46 2.55
N ILE A 69 8.64 13.65 2.82
CA ILE A 69 8.77 14.19 4.17
C ILE A 69 7.35 14.45 4.71
N VAL A 70 6.97 13.76 5.78
CA VAL A 70 5.66 13.86 6.43
C VAL A 70 5.69 14.69 7.71
N GLY A 71 6.88 15.06 8.18
CA GLY A 71 7.06 15.94 9.33
C GLY A 71 8.52 16.12 9.66
N TYR A 72 8.80 16.81 10.76
CA TYR A 72 10.12 16.90 11.37
C TYR A 72 10.01 16.48 12.84
N ASP A 73 11.00 15.77 13.35
CA ASP A 73 11.04 15.41 14.77
C ASP A 73 11.39 16.63 15.65
N ALA A 74 11.35 16.46 16.98
CA ALA A 74 11.68 17.53 17.93
C ALA A 74 13.14 18.02 17.85
N ARG A 75 14.00 17.33 17.10
CA ARG A 75 15.41 17.66 16.85
C ARG A 75 15.64 18.20 15.43
N GLY A 76 14.57 18.40 14.65
CA GLY A 76 14.59 18.97 13.31
C GLY A 76 14.90 17.98 12.18
N TRP A 77 14.88 16.67 12.43
CA TRP A 77 15.12 15.66 11.40
C TRP A 77 13.85 15.34 10.61
N PRO A 78 13.91 15.25 9.27
CA PRO A 78 12.73 14.94 8.46
C PRO A 78 12.24 13.51 8.72
N ILE A 79 10.99 13.37 9.15
CA ILE A 79 10.26 12.11 9.22
C ILE A 79 9.78 11.81 7.82
N VAL A 80 10.29 10.74 7.21
CA VAL A 80 9.95 10.38 5.84
C VAL A 80 9.01 9.18 5.81
N ARG A 81 7.89 9.30 5.09
CA ARG A 81 7.07 8.16 4.68
C ARG A 81 7.48 7.76 3.26
N GLN A 82 8.31 6.73 3.15
CA GLN A 82 8.51 6.03 1.88
C GLN A 82 7.23 5.24 1.59
N GLY A 83 6.80 5.19 0.33
CA GLY A 83 5.61 4.44 -0.06
C GLY A 83 5.60 3.00 0.44
N TRP A 84 4.45 2.35 0.36
CA TRP A 84 4.36 0.90 0.44
C TRP A 84 5.33 0.23 -0.55
N LYS A 85 6.17 -0.68 -0.04
CA LYS A 85 6.93 -1.65 -0.82
C LYS A 85 6.45 -3.04 -0.43
N THR A 86 6.39 -3.96 -1.38
CA THR A 86 6.15 -5.36 -1.04
C THR A 86 7.39 -5.95 -0.37
N VAL A 87 7.22 -7.05 0.36
CA VAL A 87 8.35 -7.72 1.03
C VAL A 87 9.39 -8.17 0.00
N GLU A 88 8.93 -8.64 -1.16
CA GLU A 88 9.76 -9.07 -2.28
C GLU A 88 10.58 -7.91 -2.86
N GLU A 89 9.96 -6.74 -3.04
CA GLU A 89 10.65 -5.53 -3.52
C GLU A 89 11.70 -5.03 -2.53
N VAL A 90 11.42 -5.12 -1.23
CA VAL A 90 12.39 -4.78 -0.18
C VAL A 90 13.59 -5.74 -0.25
N ILE A 91 13.36 -7.05 -0.37
CA ILE A 91 14.43 -8.05 -0.47
C ILE A 91 15.26 -7.82 -1.74
N ALA A 92 14.61 -7.57 -2.88
CA ALA A 92 15.31 -7.28 -4.13
C ALA A 92 16.18 -6.02 -4.01
N SER A 93 15.62 -4.93 -3.47
CA SER A 93 16.35 -3.68 -3.22
C SER A 93 17.56 -3.90 -2.30
N LEU A 94 17.41 -4.72 -1.26
CA LEU A 94 18.50 -5.01 -0.32
C LEU A 94 19.62 -5.82 -0.97
N ARG A 95 19.27 -6.82 -1.80
CA ARG A 95 20.25 -7.62 -2.54
C ARG A 95 21.01 -6.80 -3.58
N GLU A 96 20.33 -5.86 -4.24
CA GLU A 96 20.98 -4.94 -5.19
C GLU A 96 21.95 -4.00 -4.47
N LYS A 97 21.54 -3.44 -3.32
CA LYS A 97 22.34 -2.47 -2.57
C LYS A 97 23.51 -3.11 -1.82
N TYR A 98 23.34 -4.35 -1.37
CA TYR A 98 24.32 -5.13 -0.62
C TYR A 98 24.50 -6.49 -1.30
N PRO A 99 25.22 -6.54 -2.44
CA PRO A 99 25.37 -7.76 -3.21
C PRO A 99 26.22 -8.81 -2.48
N ASP A 100 27.24 -8.35 -1.76
CA ASP A 100 28.13 -9.21 -0.99
C ASP A 100 27.73 -9.20 0.50
N PRO A 101 27.61 -10.39 1.13
CA PRO A 101 27.38 -10.46 2.56
C PRO A 101 28.60 -9.91 3.31
N ILE A 102 28.36 -9.26 4.45
CA ILE A 102 29.44 -8.78 5.31
C ILE A 102 30.18 -10.02 5.86
N PRO A 103 31.49 -10.17 5.56
CA PRO A 103 32.25 -11.31 6.03
C PRO A 103 32.38 -11.29 7.56
N ASN A 104 32.43 -12.47 8.17
CA ASN A 104 32.62 -12.68 9.62
C ASN A 104 31.51 -12.10 10.52
N GLN A 105 30.31 -11.87 9.99
CA GLN A 105 29.13 -11.58 10.81
C GLN A 105 28.61 -12.87 11.47
N LEU A 106 28.17 -12.76 12.73
CA LEU A 106 27.48 -13.87 13.39
C LEU A 106 26.09 -14.05 12.77
N SER A 107 25.79 -15.27 12.37
CA SER A 107 24.46 -15.65 11.90
C SER A 107 23.47 -15.63 13.06
N SER A 108 22.44 -14.80 12.95
CA SER A 108 21.35 -14.74 13.94
C SER A 108 20.67 -16.09 14.15
N ILE A 109 20.64 -16.93 13.11
CA ILE A 109 20.10 -18.29 13.19
C ILE A 109 20.96 -19.16 14.12
N ASP A 110 22.28 -19.05 14.00
CA ASP A 110 23.20 -19.87 14.79
C ASP A 110 23.24 -19.41 16.26
N ILE A 111 23.07 -18.11 16.51
CA ILE A 111 22.86 -17.57 17.87
C ILE A 111 21.60 -18.18 18.51
N ILE A 112 20.48 -18.20 17.79
CA ILE A 112 19.22 -18.76 18.31
C ILE A 112 19.33 -20.27 18.57
N ARG A 113 20.00 -21.01 17.67
CA ARG A 113 20.27 -22.44 17.86
C ARG A 113 21.12 -22.68 19.10
N GLN A 114 22.19 -21.92 19.27
CA GLN A 114 23.08 -22.03 20.42
C GLN A 114 22.34 -21.76 21.74
N ASP A 115 21.51 -20.72 21.82
CA ASP A 115 20.71 -20.44 23.03
C ASP A 115 19.73 -21.58 23.32
N ARG A 116 19.02 -22.07 22.29
CA ARG A 116 18.06 -23.17 22.44
C ARG A 116 18.73 -24.46 22.92
N ASP A 117 19.86 -24.82 22.31
CA ASP A 117 20.55 -26.08 22.59
C ASP A 117 21.33 -26.02 23.92
N SER A 118 21.45 -24.84 24.55
CA SER A 118 22.05 -24.62 25.87
C SER A 118 21.07 -24.64 27.06
N ARG A 119 19.77 -24.76 26.78
CA ARG A 119 18.69 -24.86 27.78
C ARG A 119 18.32 -26.30 28.06
#